data_AF-E4XW99-F1
#
_entry.id   AF-E4XW99-F1
#
_cell.length_a   1.000
_cell.length_b   1.000
_cell.length_c   1.000
_cell.angle_alpha   90.00
_cell.angle_beta   90.00
_cell.angle_gamma   90.00
#
_symmetry.space_group_name_H-M   'P 1'
#
loop_
_entity.id
_entity.type
_entity.pdbx_description
1 polymer ?
#
loop_
_entity_poly.entity_id
_entity_poly.type
_entity_poly.pdbx_seq_one_letter_code
_entity_poly.pdbx_strand_id
1 'polypeptide(L)'
;MNSFSRGIRTLTVGVRSQFFSKNAAFSSEIGKDKSALIYKIQSHRVKPEEQQNYLDLLNEHIVNLHKDENLPQTLVGSFQVTFGTEDEVIHIWKYSGGYAALQKSEFNVEANSKYREYREERRKLLRSRQNQLLVQFDHMPDPVPKTGNSTYEMRSYKLKSGSIGEWHYNWANIGLKCRSQDEVVTGFFTNA
;
A
#
# COMPACT_ATOMS: atom_id res chain seq x y z
N MET A 1 2.32 66.13 3.63
CA MET A 1 1.02 65.63 3.11
C MET A 1 1.30 64.54 2.09
N ASN A 2 0.71 63.37 2.31
CA ASN A 2 0.84 62.15 1.51
C ASN A 2 0.35 62.34 0.06
N SER A 3 1.03 61.71 -0.91
CA SER A 3 0.35 60.75 -1.79
C SER A 3 1.37 59.76 -2.39
N PHE A 4 1.17 58.48 -2.07
CA PHE A 4 1.81 57.36 -2.75
C PHE A 4 0.93 56.98 -3.94
N SER A 5 1.41 57.17 -5.16
CA SER A 5 0.80 56.62 -6.36
C SER A 5 1.36 55.20 -6.59
N ARG A 6 0.56 54.18 -6.30
CA ARG A 6 0.85 52.78 -6.66
C ARG A 6 0.53 52.57 -8.15
N GLY A 7 1.55 52.66 -8.99
CA GLY A 7 1.46 52.19 -10.38
C GLY A 7 1.46 50.66 -10.43
N ILE A 8 0.36 50.08 -10.90
CA ILE A 8 0.27 48.65 -11.22
C ILE A 8 1.11 48.41 -12.47
N ARG A 9 2.20 47.63 -12.35
CA ARG A 9 2.95 47.12 -13.50
C ARG A 9 2.32 45.81 -13.94
N THR A 10 1.63 45.84 -15.08
CA THR A 10 1.14 44.65 -15.76
C THR A 10 2.32 43.86 -16.33
N LEU A 11 2.45 42.60 -15.96
CA LEU A 11 3.45 41.69 -16.49
C LEU A 11 2.76 40.79 -17.53
N THR A 12 2.94 41.09 -18.81
CA THR A 12 2.45 40.24 -19.90
C THR A 12 3.37 39.03 -20.02
N VAL A 13 2.98 37.90 -19.43
CA VAL A 13 3.65 36.62 -19.68
C VAL A 13 3.20 36.13 -21.06
N GLY A 14 4.08 36.29 -22.04
CA GLY A 14 3.90 35.64 -23.35
C GLY A 14 3.92 34.12 -23.15
N VAL A 15 2.78 33.47 -23.40
CA VAL A 15 2.71 32.01 -23.48
C VAL A 15 3.41 31.60 -24.78
N ARG A 16 4.71 31.32 -24.69
CA ARG A 16 5.36 30.45 -25.67
C ARG A 16 5.03 29.03 -25.23
N SER A 17 3.99 28.46 -25.85
CA SER A 17 3.63 27.05 -25.72
C SER A 17 4.77 26.20 -26.28
N GLN A 18 5.76 25.91 -25.44
CA GLN A 18 6.60 24.73 -25.64
C GLN A 18 5.78 23.54 -25.15
N PHE A 19 5.27 22.79 -26.12
CA PHE A 19 4.69 21.46 -26.04
C PHE A 19 4.92 20.73 -24.72
N PHE A 20 4.02 20.93 -23.76
CA PHE A 20 3.67 19.85 -22.85
C PHE A 20 2.49 19.15 -23.51
N SER A 21 2.81 18.04 -24.18
CA SER A 21 1.87 16.94 -24.38
C SER A 21 1.13 16.70 -23.05
N LYS A 22 -0.14 16.28 -23.10
CA LYS A 22 -0.85 15.75 -21.94
C LYS A 22 -0.07 14.54 -21.41
N ASN A 23 0.96 14.79 -20.61
CA ASN A 23 1.71 13.73 -19.96
C ASN A 23 0.82 13.25 -18.83
N ALA A 24 0.35 12.01 -18.94
CA ALA A 24 -0.25 11.31 -17.83
C ALA A 24 0.74 11.40 -16.64
N ALA A 25 0.22 11.55 -15.41
CA ALA A 25 1.10 11.64 -14.25
C ALA A 25 1.99 10.41 -14.21
N PHE A 26 3.31 10.54 -14.17
CA PHE A 26 4.29 9.43 -14.29
C PHE A 26 3.90 8.12 -13.54
N SER A 27 3.24 8.25 -12.38
CA SER A 27 2.67 7.12 -11.63
C SER A 27 1.62 6.25 -12.35
N SER A 28 0.92 6.76 -13.37
CA SER A 28 -0.01 5.98 -14.20
C SER A 28 0.69 5.24 -15.33
N GLU A 29 1.93 5.58 -15.65
CA GLU A 29 2.71 4.88 -16.68
C GLU A 29 3.48 3.68 -16.10
N ILE A 30 3.89 3.76 -14.84
CA ILE A 30 4.72 2.73 -14.17
C ILE A 30 3.92 1.80 -13.25
N GLY A 31 2.66 2.11 -12.97
CA GLY A 31 1.82 1.40 -12.02
C GLY A 31 0.60 0.80 -12.69
N LYS A 32 0.09 -0.30 -12.14
CA LYS A 32 -1.22 -0.84 -12.53
C LYS A 32 -2.32 0.18 -12.29
N ASP A 33 -3.42 0.06 -13.04
CA ASP A 33 -4.55 0.98 -12.95
C ASP A 33 -5.15 0.99 -11.53
N LYS A 34 -5.10 2.16 -10.88
CA LYS A 34 -5.63 2.39 -9.52
C LYS A 34 -7.15 2.30 -9.45
N SER A 35 -7.84 2.48 -10.58
CA SER A 35 -9.29 2.28 -10.66
C SER A 35 -9.66 0.80 -10.61
N ALA A 36 -8.77 -0.06 -11.12
CA ALA A 36 -8.95 -1.50 -11.13
C ALA A 36 -8.37 -2.18 -9.89
N LEU A 37 -7.24 -1.70 -9.34
CA LEU A 37 -6.50 -2.44 -8.32
C LEU A 37 -5.73 -1.53 -7.37
N ILE A 38 -5.96 -1.72 -6.08
CA ILE A 38 -5.21 -1.07 -4.99
C ILE A 38 -4.84 -2.08 -3.92
N TYR A 39 -3.69 -1.88 -3.31
CA TYR A 39 -3.27 -2.63 -2.14
C TYR A 39 -3.22 -1.73 -0.90
N LYS A 40 -3.39 -2.32 0.28
CA LYS A 40 -3.18 -1.69 1.57
C LYS A 40 -2.18 -2.53 2.35
N ILE A 41 -1.07 -1.91 2.77
CA ILE A 41 -0.20 -2.49 3.80
C ILE A 41 -0.64 -1.94 5.16
N GLN A 42 -0.75 -2.84 6.13
CA GLN A 42 -1.13 -2.53 7.50
C GLN A 42 -0.09 -3.13 8.44
N SER A 43 0.60 -2.25 9.16
CA SER A 43 1.57 -2.63 10.19
C SER A 43 0.95 -2.48 11.57
N HIS A 44 1.02 -3.53 12.36
CA HIS A 44 0.60 -3.56 13.76
C HIS A 44 1.81 -3.85 14.63
N ARG A 45 2.15 -2.92 15.52
CA ARG A 45 3.14 -3.16 16.57
C ARG A 45 2.39 -3.60 17.81
N VAL A 46 2.55 -4.86 18.16
CA VAL A 46 1.89 -5.54 19.27
C VAL A 46 2.67 -5.26 20.54
N LYS A 47 2.00 -5.36 21.70
CA LYS A 47 2.70 -5.41 22.98
C LYS A 47 3.39 -6.79 23.10
N PRO A 48 4.68 -6.87 23.47
CA PRO A 48 5.43 -8.11 23.50
C PRO A 48 4.76 -9.17 24.37
N GLU A 49 4.20 -8.76 25.52
CA GLU A 49 3.48 -9.64 26.43
C GLU A 49 2.13 -10.15 25.89
N GLU A 50 1.60 -9.55 24.82
CA GLU A 50 0.32 -9.88 24.19
C GLU A 50 0.48 -10.56 22.81
N GLN A 51 1.69 -10.91 22.40
CA GLN A 51 1.96 -11.41 21.04
C GLN A 51 1.10 -12.65 20.71
N GLN A 52 1.01 -13.62 21.63
CA GLN A 52 0.21 -14.83 21.42
C GLN A 52 -1.30 -14.51 21.36
N ASN A 53 -1.80 -13.70 22.30
CA ASN A 53 -3.20 -13.28 22.34
C ASN A 53 -3.61 -12.55 21.05
N TYR A 54 -2.71 -11.74 20.50
CA TYR A 54 -2.92 -11.07 19.22
C TYR A 54 -3.01 -12.06 18.06
N LEU A 55 -2.11 -13.06 17.99
CA LEU A 55 -2.12 -14.07 16.94
C LEU A 55 -3.38 -14.94 16.99
N ASP A 56 -3.82 -15.32 18.18
CA ASP A 56 -5.05 -16.11 18.36
C ASP A 56 -6.28 -15.33 17.90
N LEU A 57 -6.41 -14.07 18.33
CA LEU A 57 -7.48 -13.16 17.91
C LEU A 57 -7.46 -12.92 16.39
N LEU A 58 -6.27 -12.77 15.80
CA LEU A 58 -6.09 -12.57 14.37
C LEU A 58 -6.52 -13.81 13.57
N ASN A 59 -6.14 -15.00 14.01
CA ASN A 59 -6.45 -16.25 13.31
C ASN A 59 -7.96 -16.49 13.24
N GLU A 60 -8.67 -16.29 14.35
CA GLU A 60 -10.13 -16.36 14.38
C GLU A 60 -10.75 -15.35 13.39
N HIS A 61 -10.24 -14.12 13.40
CA HIS A 61 -10.73 -13.06 12.55
C HIS A 61 -10.52 -13.34 11.06
N ILE A 62 -9.31 -13.76 10.66
CA ILE A 62 -8.96 -14.06 9.27
C ILE A 62 -9.89 -15.15 8.72
N VAL A 63 -10.14 -16.21 9.49
CA VAL A 63 -11.06 -17.29 9.08
C VAL A 63 -12.47 -16.76 8.87
N ASN A 64 -12.96 -15.91 9.76
CA ASN A 64 -14.31 -15.33 9.64
C ASN A 64 -14.41 -14.37 8.46
N LEU A 65 -13.36 -13.58 8.20
CA LEU A 65 -13.32 -12.62 7.10
C LEU A 65 -13.32 -13.31 5.73
N HIS A 66 -12.60 -14.43 5.57
CA HIS A 66 -12.60 -15.20 4.31
C HIS A 66 -13.95 -15.84 3.99
N LYS A 67 -14.84 -15.99 4.98
CA LYS A 67 -16.18 -16.54 4.79
C LYS A 67 -17.22 -15.48 4.39
N ASP A 68 -16.91 -14.19 4.55
CA ASP A 68 -17.84 -13.11 4.26
C ASP A 68 -17.69 -12.62 2.82
N GLU A 69 -18.54 -13.14 1.93
CA GLU A 69 -18.57 -12.78 0.50
C GLU A 69 -18.90 -11.29 0.27
N ASN A 70 -19.42 -10.57 1.27
CA ASN A 70 -19.74 -9.14 1.13
C ASN A 70 -18.51 -8.25 1.26
N LEU A 71 -17.35 -8.79 1.66
CA LEU A 71 -16.11 -8.04 1.81
C LEU A 71 -15.28 -8.16 0.52
N PRO A 72 -15.12 -7.07 -0.25
CA PRO A 72 -14.42 -7.10 -1.54
C PRO A 72 -12.88 -7.18 -1.40
N GLN A 73 -12.38 -7.29 -0.17
CA GLN A 73 -10.95 -7.31 0.12
C GLN A 73 -10.44 -8.74 0.23
N THR A 74 -9.27 -9.00 -0.35
CA THR A 74 -8.59 -10.30 -0.25
C THR A 74 -7.33 -10.14 0.57
N LEU A 75 -7.09 -11.03 1.53
CA LEU A 75 -5.82 -11.10 2.23
C LEU A 75 -4.76 -11.67 1.29
N VAL A 76 -3.73 -10.89 1.00
CA VAL A 76 -2.57 -11.35 0.21
C VAL A 76 -1.61 -12.11 1.10
N GLY A 77 -1.38 -11.61 2.32
CA GLY A 77 -0.51 -12.25 3.28
C GLY A 77 -0.51 -11.54 4.62
N SER A 78 -0.20 -12.30 5.66
CA SER A 78 -0.02 -11.85 7.04
C SER A 78 1.32 -12.39 7.53
N PHE A 79 2.23 -11.50 7.91
CA PHE A 79 3.62 -11.82 8.19
C PHE A 79 4.00 -11.31 9.58
N GLN A 80 4.58 -12.18 10.41
CA GLN A 80 5.27 -11.74 11.61
C GLN A 80 6.70 -11.35 11.25
N VAL A 81 7.16 -10.20 11.74
CA VAL A 81 8.52 -9.73 11.53
C VAL A 81 9.45 -10.47 12.50
N THR A 82 10.37 -11.26 11.96
CA THR A 82 11.39 -11.98 12.74
C THR A 82 12.71 -11.20 12.84
N PHE A 83 13.04 -10.42 11.81
CA PHE A 83 14.27 -9.62 11.75
C PHE A 83 13.92 -8.18 11.42
N GLY A 84 14.29 -7.24 12.30
CA GLY A 84 13.94 -5.82 12.18
C GLY A 84 13.17 -5.32 13.41
N THR A 85 12.01 -4.71 13.21
CA THR A 85 11.12 -4.34 14.32
C THR A 85 10.44 -5.59 14.86
N GLU A 86 10.92 -6.10 15.99
CA GLU A 86 10.27 -7.20 16.70
C GLU A 86 8.87 -6.79 17.21
N ASP A 87 8.01 -7.78 17.50
CA ASP A 87 6.60 -7.61 17.86
C ASP A 87 5.75 -6.89 16.77
N GLU A 88 6.23 -6.85 15.52
CA GLU A 88 5.50 -6.27 14.40
C GLU A 88 4.85 -7.37 13.54
N VAL A 89 3.59 -7.13 13.16
CA VAL A 89 2.84 -7.95 12.22
C VAL A 89 2.38 -7.09 11.06
N ILE A 90 2.68 -7.55 9.84
CA ILE A 90 2.40 -6.86 8.59
C ILE A 90 1.35 -7.62 7.81
N HIS A 91 0.29 -6.92 7.42
CA HIS A 91 -0.79 -7.45 6.60
C HIS A 91 -0.82 -6.73 5.25
N ILE A 92 -0.98 -7.48 4.17
CA ILE A 92 -1.18 -6.92 2.83
C ILE A 92 -2.58 -7.33 2.35
N TRP A 93 -3.38 -6.34 2.01
CA TRP A 93 -4.75 -6.50 1.52
C TRP A 93 -4.86 -6.02 0.07
N LYS A 94 -5.61 -6.76 -0.73
CA LYS A 94 -5.90 -6.46 -2.14
C LYS A 94 -7.36 -6.03 -2.29
N TYR A 95 -7.60 -4.97 -3.07
CA TYR A 95 -8.93 -4.47 -3.41
C TYR A 95 -9.10 -4.45 -4.93
N SER A 96 -9.82 -5.46 -5.45
CA SER A 96 -10.19 -5.55 -6.86
C SER A 96 -11.40 -4.63 -7.13
N GLY A 97 -11.25 -3.65 -8.01
CA GLY A 97 -12.15 -2.50 -8.15
C GLY A 97 -11.60 -1.21 -7.52
N GLY A 98 -10.31 -1.19 -7.18
CA GLY A 98 -9.58 0.03 -6.80
C GLY A 98 -10.15 0.76 -5.58
N TYR A 99 -10.17 2.10 -5.66
CA TYR A 99 -10.65 2.95 -4.56
C TYR A 99 -12.14 2.71 -4.22
N ALA A 100 -12.98 2.37 -5.19
CA ALA A 100 -14.40 2.10 -4.95
C ALA A 100 -14.58 0.83 -4.11
N ALA A 101 -13.83 -0.23 -4.42
CA ALA A 101 -13.83 -1.46 -3.62
C ALA A 101 -13.28 -1.22 -2.21
N LEU A 102 -12.22 -0.42 -2.06
CA LEU A 102 -11.70 -0.01 -0.75
C LEU A 102 -12.77 0.70 0.09
N GLN A 103 -13.44 1.71 -0.48
CA GLN A 103 -14.47 2.47 0.23
C GLN A 103 -15.65 1.60 0.64
N LYS A 104 -16.13 0.73 -0.27
CA LYS A 104 -17.18 -0.25 0.04
C LYS A 104 -16.76 -1.19 1.16
N SER A 105 -15.51 -1.66 1.14
CA SER A 105 -14.97 -2.53 2.19
C SER A 105 -14.97 -1.81 3.54
N GLU A 106 -14.42 -0.60 3.62
CA GLU A 106 -14.36 0.15 4.89
C GLU A 106 -15.77 0.44 5.43
N PHE A 107 -16.75 0.75 4.56
CA PHE A 107 -18.14 0.93 4.97
C PHE A 107 -18.76 -0.36 5.54
N ASN A 108 -18.63 -1.48 4.82
CA ASN A 108 -19.18 -2.77 5.24
C ASN A 108 -18.56 -3.25 6.56
N VAL A 109 -17.24 -3.03 6.69
CA VAL A 109 -16.46 -3.35 7.88
C VAL A 109 -16.91 -2.54 9.10
N GLU A 110 -17.23 -1.26 8.92
CA GLU A 110 -17.73 -0.40 10.01
C GLU A 110 -19.16 -0.76 10.45
N ALA A 111 -20.00 -1.19 9.50
CA ALA A 111 -21.37 -1.61 9.77
C ALA A 111 -21.44 -2.98 10.50
N ASN A 112 -20.42 -3.81 10.37
CA ASN A 112 -20.38 -5.15 10.94
C ASN A 112 -20.03 -5.14 12.44
N SER A 113 -20.97 -5.52 13.30
CA SER A 113 -20.78 -5.53 14.76
C SER A 113 -19.62 -6.41 15.22
N LYS A 114 -19.47 -7.62 14.64
CA LYS A 114 -18.38 -8.55 14.97
C LYS A 114 -17.01 -7.94 14.64
N TYR A 115 -16.94 -7.18 13.54
CA TYR A 115 -15.70 -6.50 13.18
C TYR A 115 -15.37 -5.38 14.17
N ARG A 116 -16.37 -4.62 14.64
CA ARG A 116 -16.16 -3.58 15.65
C ARG A 116 -15.64 -4.18 16.96
N GLU A 117 -16.24 -5.27 17.43
CA GLU A 117 -15.78 -6.01 18.61
C GLU A 117 -14.33 -6.46 18.46
N TYR A 118 -14.00 -7.12 17.34
CA TYR A 118 -12.62 -7.50 17.01
C TYR A 118 -11.67 -6.30 17.02
N ARG A 119 -12.06 -5.18 16.42
CA ARG A 119 -11.23 -3.96 16.35
C ARG A 119 -10.99 -3.36 17.74
N GLU A 120 -11.96 -3.43 18.65
CA GLU A 120 -11.83 -2.98 20.03
C GLU A 120 -10.92 -3.90 20.85
N GLU A 121 -11.11 -5.22 20.79
CA GLU A 121 -10.24 -6.18 21.47
C GLU A 121 -8.79 -6.08 20.98
N ARG A 122 -8.61 -6.06 19.66
CA ARG A 122 -7.28 -5.91 19.05
C ARG A 122 -6.60 -4.61 19.50
N ARG A 123 -7.34 -3.50 19.66
CA ARG A 123 -6.76 -2.22 20.07
C ARG A 123 -6.05 -2.30 21.42
N LYS A 124 -6.57 -3.12 22.34
CA LYS A 124 -5.97 -3.31 23.68
C LYS A 124 -4.60 -3.99 23.63
N LEU A 125 -4.35 -4.77 22.58
CA LEU A 125 -3.14 -5.57 22.40
C LEU A 125 -2.01 -4.82 21.66
N LEU A 126 -2.30 -3.65 21.07
CA LEU A 126 -1.36 -2.92 20.21
C LEU A 126 -0.68 -1.75 20.93
N ARG A 127 0.59 -1.53 20.59
CA ARG A 127 1.34 -0.30 20.88
C ARG A 127 1.03 0.79 19.85
N SER A 128 1.05 0.43 18.57
CA SER A 128 0.79 1.37 17.47
C SER A 128 0.32 0.65 16.22
N ARG A 129 -0.27 1.40 15.28
CA ARG A 129 -0.75 0.91 13.99
C ARG A 129 -0.49 1.92 12.89
N GLN A 130 -0.18 1.43 11.70
CA GLN A 130 0.01 2.24 10.50
C GLN A 130 -0.65 1.55 9.31
N ASN A 131 -1.33 2.34 8.47
CA ASN A 131 -1.86 1.88 7.19
C ASN A 131 -1.28 2.73 6.08
N GLN A 132 -0.97 2.12 4.94
CA GLN A 132 -0.54 2.82 3.75
C GLN A 132 -1.16 2.19 2.50
N LEU A 133 -1.64 3.03 1.60
CA LEU A 133 -2.13 2.58 0.29
C LEU A 133 -0.98 2.48 -0.69
N LEU A 134 -1.03 1.41 -1.47
CA LEU A 134 0.01 0.95 -2.36
C LEU A 134 -0.56 0.70 -3.75
N VAL A 135 0.25 1.01 -4.76
CA VAL A 135 0.01 0.69 -6.16
C VAL A 135 1.07 -0.31 -6.58
N GLN A 136 0.66 -1.42 -7.19
CA GLN A 136 1.60 -2.39 -7.73
C GLN A 136 2.27 -1.79 -8.97
N PHE A 137 3.58 -1.93 -9.08
CA PHE A 137 4.27 -1.59 -10.32
C PHE A 137 3.75 -2.44 -11.48
N ASP A 138 3.69 -1.86 -12.66
CA ASP A 138 3.39 -2.62 -13.86
C ASP A 138 4.53 -3.61 -14.17
N HIS A 139 4.23 -4.69 -14.89
CA HIS A 139 5.17 -5.79 -15.19
C HIS A 139 5.77 -6.52 -13.96
N MET A 140 5.34 -6.21 -12.73
CA MET A 140 5.67 -7.02 -11.56
C MET A 140 4.71 -8.22 -11.46
N PRO A 141 5.20 -9.41 -11.07
CA PRO A 141 4.34 -10.56 -10.80
C PRO A 141 3.32 -10.26 -9.71
N ASP A 142 2.16 -10.93 -9.79
CA ASP A 142 1.17 -10.87 -8.72
C ASP A 142 1.69 -11.55 -7.45
N PRO A 143 1.38 -11.00 -6.26
CA PRO A 143 1.81 -11.59 -5.01
C PRO A 143 1.04 -12.89 -4.74
N VAL A 144 1.67 -14.02 -5.06
CA VAL A 144 1.13 -15.35 -4.78
C VAL A 144 1.89 -15.95 -3.60
N PRO A 145 1.22 -16.30 -2.48
CA PRO A 145 1.88 -16.93 -1.35
C PRO A 145 2.55 -18.25 -1.76
N LYS A 146 3.81 -18.44 -1.34
CA LYS A 146 4.46 -19.76 -1.40
C LYS A 146 3.74 -20.75 -0.48
N THR A 147 3.75 -22.02 -0.87
CA THR A 147 3.23 -23.10 -0.05
C THR A 147 4.14 -23.38 1.16
N GLY A 148 3.52 -23.72 2.29
CA GLY A 148 4.24 -24.07 3.53
C GLY A 148 4.87 -22.89 4.27
N ASN A 149 5.75 -23.20 5.22
CA ASN A 149 6.43 -22.21 6.06
C ASN A 149 7.58 -21.55 5.28
N SER A 150 7.28 -20.44 4.62
CA SER A 150 8.25 -19.66 3.85
C SER A 150 8.62 -18.36 4.57
N THR A 151 9.90 -18.02 4.56
CA THR A 151 10.40 -16.70 5.00
C THR A 151 10.42 -15.74 3.81
N TYR A 152 9.95 -14.52 4.03
CA TYR A 152 9.92 -13.46 3.02
C TYR A 152 10.81 -12.29 3.45
N GLU A 153 11.40 -11.62 2.47
CA GLU A 153 12.16 -10.40 2.70
C GLU A 153 11.35 -9.20 2.23
N MET A 154 11.11 -8.24 3.12
CA MET A 154 10.50 -6.95 2.77
C MET A 154 11.57 -5.88 2.67
N ARG A 155 11.66 -5.22 1.51
CA ARG A 155 12.58 -4.11 1.26
C ARG A 155 11.81 -2.81 1.08
N SER A 156 12.28 -1.74 1.70
CA SER A 156 11.71 -0.39 1.55
C SER A 156 12.78 0.58 1.08
N TYR A 157 12.49 1.28 -0.02
CA TYR A 157 13.41 2.24 -0.63
C TYR A 157 12.80 3.65 -0.54
N LYS A 158 13.60 4.61 -0.08
CA LYS A 158 13.29 6.04 -0.23
C LYS A 158 13.99 6.55 -1.48
N LEU A 159 13.22 6.80 -2.52
CA LEU A 159 13.74 7.21 -3.82
C LEU A 159 13.79 8.74 -3.93
N LYS A 160 14.78 9.25 -4.67
CA LYS A 160 14.82 10.67 -5.01
C LYS A 160 13.66 10.99 -5.97
N SER A 161 13.05 12.16 -5.84
CA SER A 161 12.01 12.60 -6.78
C SER A 161 12.49 12.48 -8.23
N GLY A 162 11.65 11.92 -9.11
CA GLY A 162 11.96 11.63 -10.51
C GLY A 162 12.69 10.30 -10.77
N SER A 163 13.25 9.61 -9.75
CA SER A 163 14.02 8.37 -9.95
C SER A 163 13.20 7.07 -9.92
N ILE A 164 11.90 7.15 -9.60
CA ILE A 164 11.03 5.97 -9.47
C ILE A 164 10.91 5.17 -10.77
N GLY A 165 10.95 5.83 -11.92
CA GLY A 165 10.88 5.19 -13.23
C GLY A 165 12.12 4.42 -13.60
N GLU A 166 13.29 5.01 -13.36
CA GLU A 166 14.57 4.34 -13.58
C GLU A 166 14.71 3.12 -12.66
N TRP A 167 14.31 3.27 -11.39
CA TRP A 167 14.27 2.16 -10.44
C TRP A 167 13.35 1.03 -10.95
N HIS A 168 12.14 1.36 -11.40
CA HIS A 168 11.19 0.39 -11.93
C HIS A 168 11.70 -0.30 -13.20
N TYR A 169 12.24 0.47 -14.15
CA TYR A 169 12.80 -0.05 -15.40
C TYR A 169 13.92 -1.05 -15.12
N ASN A 170 14.85 -0.73 -14.23
CA ASN A 170 15.97 -1.60 -13.88
C ASN A 170 15.48 -2.89 -13.20
N TRP A 171 14.50 -2.80 -12.30
CA TRP A 171 13.91 -3.98 -11.68
C TRP A 171 13.19 -4.88 -12.70
N ALA A 172 12.34 -4.30 -13.54
CA ALA A 172 11.55 -5.06 -14.51
C ALA A 172 12.43 -5.73 -15.59
N ASN A 173 13.47 -5.04 -16.07
CA ASN A 173 14.26 -5.51 -17.21
C ASN A 173 15.51 -6.31 -16.84
N ILE A 174 16.06 -6.12 -15.64
CA ILE A 174 17.30 -6.74 -15.19
C ILE A 174 17.03 -7.52 -13.90
N GLY A 175 16.56 -6.83 -12.86
CA GLY A 175 16.42 -7.38 -11.51
C GLY A 175 15.62 -8.67 -11.47
N LEU A 176 14.44 -8.71 -12.09
CA LEU A 176 13.59 -9.90 -12.13
C LEU A 176 14.23 -11.07 -12.91
N LYS A 177 15.00 -10.79 -13.96
CA LYS A 177 15.63 -11.83 -14.79
C LYS A 177 16.80 -12.53 -14.11
N CYS A 178 17.43 -11.88 -13.13
CA CYS A 178 18.55 -12.43 -12.39
C CYS A 178 18.12 -13.29 -11.19
N ARG A 179 16.82 -13.41 -10.90
CA ARG A 179 16.30 -14.20 -9.77
C ARG A 179 15.95 -15.62 -10.20
N SER A 180 15.97 -16.55 -9.25
CA SER A 180 15.46 -17.90 -9.48
C SER A 180 13.97 -17.87 -9.83
N GLN A 181 13.51 -18.80 -10.66
CA GLN A 181 12.09 -18.96 -11.00
C GLN A 181 11.24 -19.32 -9.76
N ASP A 182 11.84 -19.89 -8.72
CA ASP A 182 11.17 -20.27 -7.48
C ASP A 182 10.98 -19.10 -6.50
N GLU A 183 11.51 -17.91 -6.82
CA GLU A 183 11.38 -16.73 -5.99
C GLU A 183 10.11 -15.94 -6.32
N VAL A 184 9.19 -15.88 -5.36
CA VAL A 184 8.04 -14.97 -5.45
C VAL A 184 8.51 -13.58 -5.09
N VAL A 185 8.36 -12.65 -6.03
CA VAL A 185 8.68 -11.24 -5.86
C VAL A 185 7.56 -10.39 -6.43
N THR A 186 7.21 -9.32 -5.72
CA THR A 186 6.35 -8.28 -6.22
C THR A 186 6.85 -6.92 -5.75
N GLY A 187 6.43 -5.85 -6.41
CA GLY A 187 6.86 -4.49 -6.12
C GLY A 187 5.66 -3.58 -5.98
N PHE A 188 5.70 -2.73 -4.96
CA PHE A 188 4.70 -1.69 -4.73
C PHE A 188 5.35 -0.32 -4.56
N PHE A 189 4.60 0.72 -4.88
CA PHE A 189 4.97 2.09 -4.58
C PHE A 189 3.78 2.88 -4.07
N THR A 190 4.10 4.07 -3.58
CA THR A 190 3.15 5.03 -3.03
C THR A 190 3.71 6.42 -3.30
N ASN A 191 2.84 7.36 -3.66
CA ASN A 191 3.25 8.73 -3.99
C ASN A 191 3.19 9.66 -2.76
N ALA A 192 3.33 9.10 -1.55
CA ALA A 192 3.23 9.83 -0.30
C ALA A 192 4.24 11.00 -0.24
#